data_AF-A0A968UQ58-F1
#
_entry.id   AF-A0A968UQ58-F1
#
_cell.length_a   1.000
_cell.length_b   1.000
_cell.length_c   1.000
_cell.angle_alpha   90.00
_cell.angle_beta   90.00
_cell.angle_gamma   90.00
#
_symmetry.space_group_name_H-M   'P 1'
#
loop_
_entity.id
_entity.type
_entity.pdbx_description
1 polymer ?
#
loop_
_entity_poly.entity_id
_entity_poly.type
_entity_poly.pdbx_seq_one_letter_code
_entity_poly.pdbx_strand_id
1 'polypeptide(L)'
;MTDTDPVKRLIAVRQITDLVANPEFGKLNSLKSSIVTDSIAECFRLMLSREPEAFVRNALLEGLQTLESLPKLSQAGFLPLSDSPETH
;
A
#
# COMPACT_ATOMS: atom_id res chain seq x y z
N MET A 1 -17.76 -0.30 14.38
CA MET A 1 -17.54 1.16 14.41
C MET A 1 -17.09 1.58 13.02
N THR A 2 -18.05 1.68 12.10
CA THR A 2 -17.84 2.29 10.79
C THR A 2 -18.48 3.66 10.88
N ASP A 3 -17.73 4.71 10.58
CA ASP A 3 -18.26 6.08 10.52
C ASP A 3 -19.45 6.06 9.54
N THR A 4 -20.61 6.55 9.98
CA THR A 4 -21.86 6.46 9.20
C THR A 4 -21.86 7.45 8.04
N ASP A 5 -20.90 8.39 8.05
CA ASP A 5 -20.73 9.38 7.00
C ASP A 5 -19.86 8.82 5.86
N PRO A 6 -20.43 8.57 4.68
CA PRO A 6 -19.69 8.02 3.55
C PRO A 6 -18.65 9.01 2.99
N VAL A 7 -18.82 10.32 3.21
CA VAL A 7 -17.85 11.33 2.78
C VAL A 7 -16.60 11.25 3.65
N LYS A 8 -16.75 11.06 4.97
CA LYS A 8 -15.60 10.86 5.86
C LYS A 8 -14.82 9.59 5.52
N ARG A 9 -15.54 8.49 5.23
CA ARG A 9 -14.90 7.25 4.78
C ARG A 9 -14.15 7.45 3.46
N LEU A 10 -14.75 8.16 2.50
CA LEU A 10 -14.08 8.51 1.24
C LEU A 10 -12.79 9.31 1.47
N ILE A 11 -12.85 10.35 2.30
CA ILE A 11 -11.69 11.18 2.62
C ILE A 11 -10.59 10.34 3.27
N ALA A 12 -10.94 9.49 4.24
CA ALA A 12 -9.98 8.61 4.90
C ALA A 12 -9.29 7.67 3.90
N VAL A 13 -10.04 7.04 3.00
CA VAL A 13 -9.48 6.15 1.96
C VAL A 13 -8.50 6.89 1.06
N ARG A 14 -8.85 8.10 0.62
CA ARG A 14 -7.97 8.93 -0.22
C ARG A 14 -6.71 9.36 0.52
N GLN A 15 -6.84 9.84 1.76
CA GLN A 15 -5.70 10.24 2.58
C GLN A 15 -4.72 9.09 2.85
N ILE A 16 -5.23 7.89 3.14
CA ILE A 16 -4.39 6.71 3.34
C ILE A 16 -3.67 6.36 2.03
N THR A 17 -4.40 6.36 0.90
CA THR A 17 -3.82 6.08 -0.42
C THR A 17 -2.72 7.09 -0.78
N ASP A 18 -2.99 8.38 -0.60
CA ASP A 18 -2.05 9.46 -0.90
C ASP A 18 -0.80 9.41 -0.01
N LEU A 19 -0.98 9.06 1.28
CA LEU A 19 0.14 8.93 2.21
C LEU A 19 1.08 7.78 1.83
N VAL A 20 0.54 6.70 1.28
CA VAL A 20 1.35 5.55 0.85
C VAL A 20 1.97 5.81 -0.53
N ALA A 21 1.26 6.51 -1.41
CA ALA A 21 1.72 6.85 -2.75
C ALA A 21 2.80 7.96 -2.76
N ASN A 22 2.70 8.95 -1.88
CA ASN A 22 3.55 10.14 -1.84
C ASN A 22 4.37 10.19 -0.55
N PRO A 23 5.59 9.60 -0.53
CA PRO A 23 6.44 9.57 0.66
C PRO A 23 6.97 10.95 1.08
N GLU A 24 6.83 11.98 0.24
CA GLU A 24 7.32 13.34 0.55
C GLU A 24 6.43 14.10 1.54
N PHE A 25 5.18 13.66 1.76
CA PHE A 25 4.22 14.37 2.62
C PHE A 25 4.24 13.96 4.10
N GLY A 26 5.10 13.02 4.48
CA GLY A 26 5.21 12.59 5.87
C GLY A 26 6.56 11.97 6.16
N LYS A 27 7.05 12.18 7.39
CA LYS A 27 8.28 11.64 7.98
C LYS A 27 8.26 10.10 8.13
N LEU A 28 7.56 9.40 7.24
CA LEU A 28 7.05 8.05 7.39
C LEU A 28 7.58 7.13 6.29
N ASN A 29 8.90 7.15 6.10
CA ASN A 29 9.63 6.15 5.32
C ASN A 29 9.30 4.71 5.75
N SER A 30 8.73 4.53 6.96
CA SER A 30 8.28 3.26 7.52
C SER A 30 7.00 2.69 6.87
N LEU A 31 6.15 3.52 6.25
CA LEU A 31 4.90 3.06 5.61
C LEU A 31 5.16 2.40 4.24
N LYS A 32 6.35 2.59 3.67
CA LYS A 32 6.78 1.91 2.43
C LYS A 32 7.19 0.46 2.66
N SER A 33 7.19 -0.02 3.91
CA SER A 33 7.41 -1.43 4.20
C SER A 33 6.28 -2.26 3.61
N SER A 34 6.64 -3.32 2.87
CA SER A 34 5.68 -4.27 2.28
C SER A 34 4.63 -4.73 3.30
N ILE A 35 5.03 -4.91 4.56
CA ILE A 35 4.14 -5.37 5.63
C ILE A 35 3.00 -4.37 5.88
N VAL A 36 3.29 -3.07 5.86
CA VAL A 36 2.28 -2.05 6.13
C VAL A 36 1.38 -1.86 4.92
N THR A 37 1.94 -1.84 3.71
CA THR A 37 1.15 -1.76 2.47
C THR A 37 0.22 -2.97 2.30
N ASP A 38 0.69 -4.18 2.65
CA ASP A 38 -0.11 -5.40 2.61
C ASP A 38 -1.25 -5.37 3.64
N SER A 39 -0.99 -4.86 4.85
CA SER A 39 -2.03 -4.69 5.87
C SER A 39 -3.12 -3.69 5.47
N ILE A 40 -2.74 -2.59 4.79
CA ILE A 40 -3.69 -1.61 4.27
C ILE A 40 -4.50 -2.22 3.13
N ALA A 41 -3.86 -2.97 2.22
CA ALA A 41 -4.55 -3.65 1.13
C ALA A 41 -5.55 -4.70 1.66
N GLU A 42 -5.22 -5.42 2.72
CA GLU A 42 -6.17 -6.32 3.39
C GLU A 42 -7.34 -5.56 4.01
N CYS A 43 -7.08 -4.43 4.68
CA CYS A 43 -8.15 -3.56 5.20
C CYS A 43 -9.08 -3.06 4.09
N PHE A 44 -8.52 -2.60 2.96
CA PHE A 44 -9.32 -2.13 1.82
C PHE A 44 -10.18 -3.25 1.21
N ARG A 45 -9.64 -4.47 1.09
CA ARG A 45 -10.41 -5.65 0.65
C ARG A 45 -11.56 -5.98 1.60
N LEU A 46 -11.33 -5.89 2.92
CA LEU A 46 -12.39 -6.09 3.91
C LEU A 46 -13.46 -5.00 3.82
N MET A 47 -13.07 -3.73 3.68
CA MET A 47 -14.00 -2.62 3.49
C MET A 47 -14.84 -2.79 2.22
N LEU A 48 -14.23 -3.21 1.11
CA LEU A 48 -14.91 -3.46 -0.17
C LEU A 48 -16.07 -4.47 -0.06
N SER A 49 -15.94 -5.47 0.81
CA SER A 49 -16.99 -6.47 1.05
C SER A 49 -18.19 -5.95 1.83
N ARG A 50 -18.05 -4.81 2.50
CA ARG A 50 -19.03 -4.26 3.45
C ARG A 50 -19.51 -2.85 3.11
N GLU A 51 -18.88 -2.19 2.16
CA GLU A 51 -19.14 -0.79 1.82
C GLU A 51 -20.40 -0.68 0.93
N PRO A 52 -21.47 0.00 1.39
CA PRO A 52 -22.69 0.14 0.60
C PRO A 52 -22.57 1.17 -0.53
N GLU A 53 -21.75 2.20 -0.35
CA GLU A 53 -21.66 3.32 -1.28
C GLU A 53 -20.66 3.06 -2.41
N ALA A 54 -21.16 3.13 -3.65
CA ALA A 54 -20.37 2.84 -4.85
C ALA A 54 -19.15 3.77 -5.01
N PHE A 55 -19.26 5.05 -4.63
CA PHE A 55 -18.15 5.99 -4.75
C PHE A 55 -17.03 5.71 -3.74
N VAL A 56 -17.35 5.20 -2.55
CA VAL A 56 -16.33 4.77 -1.57
C VAL A 56 -15.69 3.47 -2.03
N ARG A 57 -16.47 2.54 -2.58
CA ARG A 57 -15.95 1.32 -3.21
C ARG A 57 -14.97 1.61 -4.35
N ASN A 58 -15.29 2.58 -5.21
CA ASN A 58 -14.39 2.98 -6.29
C ASN A 58 -13.08 3.54 -5.74
N ALA A 59 -13.13 4.40 -4.71
CA ALA A 59 -11.92 4.91 -4.07
C ALA A 59 -11.08 3.80 -3.42
N LEU A 60 -11.72 2.77 -2.84
CA LEU A 60 -11.01 1.61 -2.29
C LEU A 60 -10.32 0.79 -3.40
N LEU A 61 -10.95 0.65 -4.56
CA LEU A 61 -10.35 -0.02 -5.73
C LEU A 61 -9.17 0.78 -6.29
N GLU A 62 -9.32 2.09 -6.45
CA GLU A 62 -8.23 3.00 -6.84
C GLU A 62 -7.06 2.90 -5.85
N GLY A 63 -7.36 2.87 -4.55
CA GLY A 63 -6.38 2.68 -3.49
C GLY A 63 -5.63 1.36 -3.59
N LEU A 64 -6.33 0.24 -3.82
CA LEU A 64 -5.70 -1.07 -4.01
C LEU A 64 -4.77 -1.10 -5.23
N GLN A 65 -5.22 -0.56 -6.36
CA GLN A 65 -4.38 -0.47 -7.56
C GLN A 65 -3.11 0.37 -7.31
N THR A 66 -3.25 1.46 -6.55
CA THR A 66 -2.12 2.31 -6.17
C THR A 66 -1.13 1.54 -5.30
N LEU A 67 -1.62 0.80 -4.29
CA LEU A 67 -0.77 -0.01 -3.40
C LEU A 67 -0.04 -1.13 -4.15
N GLU A 68 -0.71 -1.79 -5.10
CA GLU A 68 -0.12 -2.88 -5.90
C GLU A 68 0.91 -2.39 -6.91
N SER A 69 0.74 -1.17 -7.42
CA SER A 69 1.66 -0.54 -8.39
C SER A 69 2.91 0.06 -7.73
N LEU A 70 2.91 0.22 -6.41
CA LEU A 70 4.08 0.71 -5.70
C LEU A 70 5.24 -0.27 -5.86
N PRO A 71 6.46 0.25 -6.11
CA PRO A 71 7.65 -0.58 -6.17
C PRO A 71 7.82 -1.26 -4.83
N LYS A 72 7.44 -2.55 -4.78
CA LYS A 72 7.81 -3.43 -3.68
C LYS A 72 9.32 -3.34 -3.62
N LEU A 73 9.85 -2.86 -2.49
CA LEU A 73 11.28 -2.93 -2.22
C LEU A 73 11.61 -4.42 -2.15
N SER A 74 11.82 -5.04 -3.31
CA SER A 74 12.46 -6.33 -3.43
C SER A 74 13.75 -6.16 -2.66
N GLN A 75 13.95 -7.06 -1.70
CA GLN A 75 15.15 -7.12 -0.88
C GLN A 75 16.33 -7.38 -1.81
N ALA A 76 16.86 -6.33 -2.43
CA ALA A 76 18.06 -6.37 -3.22
C ALA A 76 19.20 -6.62 -2.25
N GLY A 77 19.72 -7.85 -2.22
CA GLY A 77 20.90 -8.15 -1.42
C GLY A 77 21.10 -9.58 -0.96
N PHE A 78 20.63 -10.59 -1.70
CA PHE A 78 21.29 -11.90 -1.66
C PHE A 78 21.71 -12.26 -3.08
N LEU A 79 22.71 -11.54 -3.58
CA LEU A 79 23.58 -12.10 -4.62
C LEU A 79 24.37 -13.23 -3.93
N PRO A 80 24.23 -14.50 -4.34
CA PRO A 80 25.22 -15.49 -3.95
C PRO A 80 26.56 -15.00 -4.50
N LEU A 81 27.52 -14.77 -3.60
CA LEU A 81 28.91 -14.50 -3.95
C LEU A 81 29.31 -15.56 -4.98
N SER A 82 29.45 -15.14 -6.25
CA SER A 82 30.09 -15.95 -7.27
C SER A 82 31.54 -16.10 -6.81
N ASP A 83 31.84 -17.24 -6.22
CA ASP A 83 33.19 -17.64 -5.91
C ASP A 83 33.90 -17.93 -7.24
N SER A 84 34.81 -17.05 -7.60
CA SER A 84 35.87 -17.34 -8.56
C SER A 84 37.06 -16.42 -8.29
N PRO A 85 38.20 -17.03 -7.94
CA PRO A 85 39.48 -16.65 -8.50
C PRO A 85 40.02 -17.84 -9.31
N GLU A 86 40.16 -17.70 -10.62
CA GLU A 86 41.41 -17.34 -11.31
C GLU A 86 42.52 -18.42 -11.22
N THR A 87 42.69 -19.10 -12.36
CA THR A 87 43.96 -19.41 -13.06
C THR A 87 45.26 -19.57 -12.28
N HIS A 88 45.87 -20.76 -12.42
CA HIS A 88 47.25 -20.91 -12.93
C HIS A 88 47.51 -22.31 -13.48
#